data_AF-A0A954UGI9-F1
#
_entry.id   AF-A0A954UGI9-F1
#
_cell.length_a   1.000
_cell.length_b   1.000
_cell.length_c   1.000
_cell.angle_alpha   90.00
_cell.angle_beta   90.00
_cell.angle_gamma   90.00
#
_symmetry.space_group_name_H-M   'P 1'
#
loop_
_entity.id
_entity.type
_entity.pdbx_description
1 polymer ?
#
loop_
_entity_poly.entity_id
_entity_poly.type
_entity_poly.pdbx_seq_one_letter_code
_entity_poly.pdbx_strand_id
1 'polypeptide(L)'
;SDRGVATCLDAKTGEIKWQERLGGGFSASPLYANGRVYFQSEEGEAVVVAAEPEFRELARNTLDERTLASYAVIDDDLLIRTDKYLYRIGQ
;
A
#
# COMPACT_ATOMS: atom_id res chain seq x y z
N SER A 1 -3.33 5.89 13.45
CA SER A 1 -2.82 6.17 12.11
C SER A 1 -1.32 6.27 12.16
N ASP A 2 -0.64 5.64 11.21
CA ASP A 2 0.80 5.76 11.03
C ASP A 2 1.11 7.02 10.23
N ARG A 3 2.28 7.61 10.45
CA ARG A 3 2.71 8.88 9.82
C ARG A 3 3.33 8.68 8.43
N GLY A 4 2.89 7.66 7.69
CA GLY A 4 3.32 7.38 6.31
C GLY A 4 4.81 7.11 6.16
N VAL A 5 5.39 6.31 7.05
CA VAL A 5 6.77 5.79 6.91
C VAL A 5 6.70 4.30 6.60
N ALA A 6 7.15 3.91 5.43
CA ALA A 6 7.30 2.51 5.05
C ALA A 6 8.74 2.05 5.30
N THR A 7 8.89 0.87 5.88
CA THR A 7 10.21 0.30 6.20
C THR A 7 10.29 -1.10 5.62
N CYS A 8 11.37 -1.38 4.90
CA CYS A 8 11.78 -2.74 4.54
C CYS A 8 12.98 -3.11 5.40
N LEU A 9 12.90 -4.27 6.06
CA LEU A 9 13.95 -4.80 6.90
C LEU A 9 14.09 -6.30 6.70
N ASP A 10 15.27 -6.83 6.97
CA ASP A 10 15.49 -8.26 7.09
C ASP A 10 14.78 -8.77 8.36
N ALA A 11 13.85 -9.71 8.20
CA ALA A 11 13.02 -10.20 9.31
C ALA A 11 13.80 -10.98 10.37
N LYS A 12 14.99 -11.51 10.05
CA LYS A 12 15.83 -12.28 10.99
C LYS A 12 16.79 -11.37 11.76
N THR A 13 17.40 -10.41 11.08
CA THR A 13 18.46 -9.56 11.66
C THR A 13 17.94 -8.21 12.14
N GLY A 14 16.79 -7.76 11.64
CA GLY A 14 16.27 -6.41 11.84
C GLY A 14 16.99 -5.34 11.03
N GLU A 15 17.92 -5.71 10.15
CA GLU A 15 18.66 -4.78 9.31
C GLU A 15 17.71 -4.05 8.34
N ILE A 16 17.61 -2.73 8.47
CA ILE A 16 16.81 -1.89 7.57
C ILE A 16 17.49 -1.83 6.20
N LYS A 17 16.76 -2.24 5.16
CA LYS A 17 17.20 -2.16 3.76
C LYS A 17 16.87 -0.79 3.17
N TRP A 18 15.67 -0.30 3.44
CA TRP A 18 15.25 1.06 3.13
C TRP A 18 14.15 1.51 4.06
N GLN A 19 14.03 2.83 4.23
CA GLN A 19 12.96 3.46 4.99
C GLN A 19 12.57 4.75 4.29
N GLU A 20 11.33 4.83 3.82
CA GLU A 20 10.85 5.93 3.00
C GLU A 20 9.58 6.57 3.55
N ARG A 21 9.42 7.86 3.28
CA ARG A 21 8.20 8.60 3.63
C ARG A 21 7.26 8.63 2.43
N LEU A 22 6.16 7.92 2.53
CA LEU A 22 5.14 7.85 1.48
C LEU A 22 4.22 9.09 1.46
N GLY A 23 4.09 9.77 2.60
CA GLY A 23 3.17 10.89 2.79
C GLY A 23 1.73 10.43 3.10
N GLY A 24 0.96 11.26 3.80
CA GLY A 24 -0.40 10.91 4.24
C GLY A 24 -0.47 10.12 5.55
N GLY A 25 -1.70 9.92 6.03
CA GLY A 25 -2.01 9.04 7.15
C GLY A 25 -2.29 7.62 6.68
N PHE A 26 -1.91 6.60 7.45
CA PHE A 26 -2.24 5.21 7.10
C PHE A 26 -2.96 4.52 8.26
N SER A 27 -4.11 3.94 7.94
CA SER A 27 -4.83 2.99 8.80
C SER A 27 -4.93 1.61 8.16
N ALA A 28 -4.83 1.54 6.82
CA ALA A 28 -4.81 0.29 6.08
C ALA A 28 -3.49 -0.47 6.28
N SER A 29 -3.56 -1.80 6.37
CA SER A 29 -2.38 -2.64 6.32
C SER A 29 -1.82 -2.71 4.90
N PRO A 30 -0.48 -2.79 4.72
CA PRO A 30 0.12 -3.07 3.43
C PRO A 30 -0.30 -4.46 2.92
N LEU A 31 -0.48 -4.59 1.60
CA LEU A 31 -0.75 -5.86 0.94
C LEU A 31 0.41 -6.22 0.01
N TYR A 32 0.92 -7.45 0.09
CA TYR A 32 1.78 -8.01 -0.94
C TYR A 32 0.97 -8.81 -1.96
N ALA A 33 1.13 -8.53 -3.24
CA ALA A 33 0.59 -9.33 -4.32
C ALA A 33 1.44 -9.18 -5.58
N ASN A 34 1.73 -10.30 -6.26
CA ASN A 34 2.41 -10.33 -7.56
C ASN A 34 3.70 -9.47 -7.63
N GLY A 35 4.60 -9.64 -6.65
CA GLY A 35 5.88 -8.92 -6.60
C GLY A 35 5.78 -7.43 -6.24
N ARG A 36 4.60 -6.96 -5.81
CA ARG A 36 4.33 -5.57 -5.45
C ARG A 36 3.79 -5.47 -4.03
N VAL A 37 4.06 -4.35 -3.38
CA VAL A 37 3.44 -3.99 -2.10
C VAL A 37 2.58 -2.75 -2.30
N TYR A 38 1.32 -2.85 -1.86
CA TYR A 38 0.31 -1.81 -2.00
C TYR A 38 0.07 -1.17 -0.63
N PHE A 39 0.17 0.16 -0.59
CA PHE A 39 -0.15 0.98 0.58
C PHE A 39 -1.33 1.87 0.24
N GLN A 40 -2.31 1.95 1.14
CA GLN A 40 -3.48 2.82 0.98
C GLN A 40 -3.52 3.86 2.10
N SER A 41 -3.42 5.13 1.73
CA SER A 41 -3.54 6.24 2.68
C SER A 41 -5.00 6.53 3.01
N GLU A 42 -5.21 7.16 4.16
CA GLU A 42 -6.50 7.64 4.63
C GLU A 42 -7.09 8.69 3.68
N GLU A 43 -6.25 9.44 2.98
CA GLU A 43 -6.64 10.45 1.99
C GLU A 43 -7.07 9.85 0.63
N GLY A 44 -7.03 8.53 0.48
CA GLY A 44 -7.44 7.87 -0.76
C GLY A 44 -6.29 7.65 -1.76
N GLU A 45 -5.05 7.95 -1.38
CA GLU A 45 -3.87 7.74 -2.22
C GLU A 45 -3.34 6.31 -2.07
N ALA A 46 -3.16 5.63 -3.19
CA ALA A 46 -2.55 4.31 -3.27
C ALA A 46 -1.09 4.45 -3.76
N VAL A 47 -0.13 3.96 -2.99
CA VAL A 47 1.28 3.87 -3.39
C VAL A 47 1.63 2.41 -3.62
N VAL A 48 2.19 2.11 -4.79
CA VAL A 48 2.60 0.75 -5.17
C VAL A 48 4.11 0.73 -5.30
N VAL A 49 4.78 -0.15 -4.55
CA VAL A 49 6.24 -0.31 -4.60
C VAL A 49 6.62 -1.73 -5.01
N ALA A 50 7.81 -1.90 -5.58
CA ALA A 50 8.36 -3.22 -5.83
C ALA A 50 8.71 -3.91 -4.49
N ALA A 51 8.46 -5.22 -4.40
CA ALA A 51 8.84 -6.03 -3.24
C ALA A 51 10.34 -6.42 -3.32
N GLU A 52 11.21 -5.41 -3.29
CA GLU A 52 12.65 -5.53 -3.49
C GLU A 52 13.42 -4.87 -2.32
N PRO A 53 14.68 -5.27 -2.05
CA PRO A 53 15.51 -4.68 -1.00
C PRO A 53 16.04 -3.28 -1.36
N GLU A 54 15.78 -2.79 -2.56
CA GLU A 54 15.97 -1.40 -2.97
C GLU A 54 14.59 -0.76 -3.14
N PHE A 55 14.42 0.47 -2.64
CA PHE A 55 13.14 1.16 -2.77
C PHE A 55 12.89 1.50 -4.24
N ARG A 56 11.74 1.06 -4.77
CA ARG A 56 11.28 1.45 -6.10
C ARG A 56 9.77 1.62 -6.10
N GLU A 57 9.32 2.86 -6.16
CA GLU A 57 7.91 3.19 -6.43
C GLU A 57 7.57 2.84 -7.88
N LEU A 58 6.50 2.06 -8.07
CA LEU A 58 6.02 1.60 -9.38
C LEU A 58 4.86 2.46 -9.88
N ALA A 59 4.01 2.92 -8.97
CA ALA A 59 2.86 3.74 -9.30
C ALA A 59 2.32 4.48 -8.06
N ARG A 60 1.62 5.58 -8.33
CA ARG A 60 0.80 6.32 -7.36
C ARG A 60 -0.55 6.64 -7.99
N ASN A 61 -1.63 6.28 -7.31
CA ASN A 61 -3.00 6.43 -7.81
C ASN A 61 -3.88 7.07 -6.73
N THR A 62 -5.01 7.66 -7.11
CA THR A 62 -6.00 8.21 -6.18
C THR A 62 -7.36 7.58 -6.40
N LEU A 63 -8.09 7.32 -5.31
CA LEU A 63 -9.50 6.93 -5.32
C LEU A 63 -10.44 8.12 -5.04
N ASP A 64 -9.88 9.32 -4.83
CA ASP A 64 -10.58 10.58 -4.53
C ASP A 64 -11.61 10.48 -3.38
N GLU A 65 -11.37 9.56 -2.46
CA GLU A 65 -12.22 9.34 -1.29
C GLU A 65 -11.43 8.79 -0.10
N ARG A 66 -11.87 9.18 1.10
CA ARG A 66 -11.30 8.67 2.34
C ARG A 66 -11.36 7.14 2.38
N THR A 67 -10.23 6.53 2.72
CA THR A 67 -10.07 5.07 2.67
C THR A 67 -9.32 4.55 3.89
N LEU A 68 -9.99 3.75 4.73
CA LEU A 68 -9.39 3.17 5.94
C LEU A 68 -9.21 1.65 5.84
N ALA A 69 -9.76 1.02 4.80
CA ALA A 69 -9.75 -0.43 4.65
C ALA A 69 -8.43 -0.92 4.05
N SER A 70 -8.06 -2.15 4.40
CA SER A 70 -6.99 -2.87 3.72
C SER A 70 -7.50 -3.49 2.43
N TYR A 71 -6.63 -3.63 1.43
CA TYR A 71 -6.94 -4.35 0.20
C TYR A 71 -7.27 -5.82 0.50
N ALA A 72 -8.21 -6.38 -0.27
CA ALA A 72 -8.41 -7.82 -0.40
C ALA A 72 -8.11 -8.26 -1.84
N VAL A 73 -7.74 -9.53 -2.01
CA VAL A 73 -7.42 -10.09 -3.33
C VAL A 73 -8.51 -11.10 -3.71
N ILE A 74 -8.99 -11.02 -4.95
CA ILE A 74 -9.85 -12.03 -5.57
C ILE A 74 -9.33 -12.32 -6.98
N ASP A 75 -8.90 -13.56 -7.22
CA ASP A 75 -8.21 -13.94 -8.45
C ASP A 75 -7.05 -12.98 -8.77
N ASP A 76 -7.12 -12.28 -9.91
CA ASP A 76 -6.13 -11.29 -10.36
C ASP A 76 -6.52 -9.84 -10.00
N ASP A 77 -7.63 -9.65 -9.27
CA ASP A 77 -8.18 -8.34 -8.93
C ASP A 77 -7.97 -7.97 -7.47
N LEU A 78 -7.88 -6.66 -7.22
CA LEU A 78 -7.91 -6.07 -5.89
C LEU A 78 -9.30 -5.51 -5.57
N LEU A 79 -9.78 -5.79 -4.36
CA LEU A 79 -10.95 -5.15 -3.78
C LEU A 79 -10.52 -4.13 -2.75
N ILE A 80 -11.11 -2.92 -2.81
CA ILE A 80 -10.88 -1.88 -1.80
C ILE A 80 -12.15 -1.11 -1.50
N ARG A 81 -12.49 -1.03 -0.21
CA ARG A 81 -13.65 -0.28 0.28
C ARG A 81 -13.22 1.13 0.68
N THR A 82 -13.82 2.14 0.08
CA THR A 82 -13.75 3.53 0.50
C THR A 82 -14.92 3.86 1.43
N ASP A 83 -15.06 5.12 1.87
CA ASP A 83 -16.21 5.50 2.71
C ASP A 83 -17.57 5.20 2.05
N LYS A 84 -17.71 5.38 0.73
CA LYS A 84 -19.00 5.18 0.02
C LYS A 84 -19.04 3.99 -0.92
N TYR A 85 -17.91 3.53 -1.44
CA TYR A 85 -17.87 2.55 -2.52
C TYR A 85 -17.03 1.33 -2.18
N LEU A 86 -17.27 0.24 -2.92
CA LEU A 86 -16.38 -0.91 -3.02
C LEU A 86 -15.90 -0.98 -4.46
N TYR A 87 -14.60 -0.80 -4.65
CA TYR A 87 -13.94 -0.89 -5.95
C TYR A 87 -13.41 -2.29 -6.19
N ARG A 88 -13.48 -2.74 -7.44
CA ARG A 88 -12.72 -3.86 -7.98
C ARG A 88 -11.74 -3.31 -9.02
N ILE A 89 -10.45 -3.54 -8.80
CA ILE A 89 -9.36 -3.05 -9.64
C ILE A 89 -8.67 -4.27 -10.25
N GLY A 90 -8.82 -4.43 -11.56
CA GLY A 90 -8.33 -5.56 -12.35
C GLY A 90 -7.96 -5.11 -13.77
N GLN A 91 -7.40 -6.01 -14.57
CA GLN A 91 -7.17 -5.77 -16.00
C GLN A 91 -8.44 -5.89 -16.84
#